data_AF-I2GS15-F1
#
_entry.id   AF-I2GS15-F1
#
_cell.length_a   1.000
_cell.length_b   1.000
_cell.length_c   1.000
_cell.angle_alpha   90.00
_cell.angle_beta   90.00
_cell.angle_gamma   90.00
#
_symmetry.space_group_name_H-M   'P 1'
#
loop_
_entity.id
_entity.type
_entity.pdbx_description
1 polymer ?
#
loop_
_entity_poly.entity_id
_entity_poly.type
_entity_poly.pdbx_seq_one_letter_code
_entity_poly.pdbx_strand_id
1 'polypeptide(L)'
;MRHRLSAFFYRIASWQTLLVSLVLYALFPGYILKNIETQLNLYARKAIGPLDLLIFNGNPSVIEQMIAQYGAEGRAYYAQAELTADLAYPIVYTFLLCIVLSLVFRQTSASPSSLINLLPLVVWAIDMLENACVVVLLNTYPHLSPLVVTMCLVCTNLKWIAFFTIIATILYGLVRLAIRRLTKSRRQQEIKPV
;
A
#
# COMPACT_ATOMS: atom_id res chain seq x y z
N MET A 1 10.96 26.88 -1.82
CA MET A 1 10.66 25.87 -0.76
C MET A 1 9.67 24.79 -1.20
N ARG A 2 8.99 24.93 -2.36
CA ARG A 2 7.97 23.99 -2.83
C ARG A 2 8.63 22.67 -3.30
N HIS A 3 8.23 21.55 -2.69
CA HIS A 3 8.56 20.16 -3.07
C HIS A 3 9.89 19.54 -2.58
N ARG A 4 10.40 19.93 -1.39
CA ARG A 4 11.58 19.29 -0.76
C ARG A 4 11.47 17.76 -0.62
N LEU A 5 10.26 17.26 -0.32
CA LEU A 5 10.03 15.82 -0.13
C LEU A 5 10.14 15.03 -1.43
N SER A 6 9.53 15.52 -2.52
CA SER A 6 9.68 14.88 -3.84
C SER A 6 11.15 14.87 -4.29
N ALA A 7 11.84 15.99 -4.13
CA ALA A 7 13.26 16.11 -4.46
C ALA A 7 14.13 15.14 -3.62
N PHE A 8 13.79 14.95 -2.34
CA PHE A 8 14.45 13.97 -1.48
C PHE A 8 14.36 12.55 -2.06
N PHE A 9 13.15 12.08 -2.42
CA PHE A 9 12.97 10.76 -3.01
C PHE A 9 13.70 10.61 -4.34
N TYR A 10 13.64 11.61 -5.22
CA TYR A 10 14.41 11.58 -6.47
C TYR A 10 15.91 11.51 -6.23
N ARG A 11 16.43 12.20 -5.21
CA ARG A 11 17.86 12.19 -4.87
C ARG A 11 18.33 10.83 -4.36
N ILE A 12 17.57 10.18 -3.48
CA ILE A 12 17.97 8.91 -2.87
C ILE A 12 17.58 7.69 -3.73
N ALA A 13 16.70 7.85 -4.70
CA ALA A 13 16.29 6.76 -5.57
C ALA A 13 17.51 6.19 -6.31
N SER A 14 17.80 4.93 -6.05
CA SER A 14 18.89 4.17 -6.66
C SER A 14 18.50 2.70 -6.63
N TRP A 15 19.23 1.85 -7.36
CA TRP A 15 18.97 0.41 -7.30
C TRP A 15 19.27 -0.17 -5.89
N GLN A 16 20.21 0.43 -5.14
CA GLN A 16 20.53 0.02 -3.76
C GLN A 16 19.39 0.37 -2.81
N THR A 17 18.87 1.59 -2.89
CA THR A 17 17.73 2.04 -2.09
C THR A 17 16.48 1.21 -2.40
N LEU A 18 16.28 0.86 -3.68
CA LEU A 18 15.23 -0.05 -4.12
C LEU A 18 15.40 -1.45 -3.53
N LEU A 19 16.60 -2.00 -3.55
CA LEU A 19 16.85 -3.34 -3.00
C LEU A 19 16.58 -3.38 -1.49
N VAL A 20 17.09 -2.39 -0.75
CA VAL A 20 16.85 -2.29 0.71
C VAL A 20 15.37 -2.12 1.00
N SER A 21 14.65 -1.26 0.27
CA SER A 21 13.22 -1.07 0.48
C SER A 21 12.39 -2.29 0.10
N LEU A 22 12.80 -3.05 -0.93
CA LEU A 22 12.17 -4.32 -1.29
C LEU A 22 12.36 -5.39 -0.21
N VAL A 23 13.56 -5.51 0.36
CA VAL A 23 13.82 -6.45 1.46
C VAL A 23 13.01 -6.08 2.69
N LEU A 24 13.00 -4.80 3.06
CA LEU A 24 12.22 -4.31 4.18
C LEU A 24 10.71 -4.52 3.95
N TYR A 25 10.23 -4.25 2.73
CA TYR A 25 8.85 -4.51 2.36
C TYR A 25 8.51 -5.99 2.47
N ALA A 26 9.32 -6.89 1.91
CA ALA A 26 9.05 -8.33 1.86
C ALA A 26 8.95 -8.97 3.26
N LEU A 27 9.65 -8.42 4.25
CA LEU A 27 9.56 -8.87 5.64
C LEU A 27 8.14 -8.76 6.22
N PHE A 28 7.38 -7.74 5.83
CA PHE A 28 6.05 -7.51 6.37
C PHE A 28 5.03 -8.57 5.92
N PRO A 29 4.63 -8.68 4.64
CA PRO A 29 3.68 -9.68 4.21
C PRO A 29 4.26 -11.11 4.27
N GLY A 30 5.58 -11.26 4.10
CA GLY A 30 6.23 -12.58 4.11
C GLY A 30 6.36 -13.21 5.49
N TYR A 31 6.41 -12.40 6.56
CA TYR A 31 6.62 -12.89 7.92
C TYR A 31 5.71 -12.23 8.95
N ILE A 32 5.77 -10.89 9.10
CA ILE A 32 5.08 -10.18 10.20
C ILE A 32 3.55 -10.33 10.09
N LEU A 33 2.97 -9.89 8.97
CA LEU A 33 1.52 -9.90 8.75
C LEU A 33 0.99 -11.33 8.62
N LYS A 34 1.76 -12.23 8.00
CA LYS A 34 1.42 -13.65 7.94
C LYS A 34 1.33 -14.29 9.32
N ASN A 35 2.23 -13.94 10.23
CA ASN A 35 2.17 -14.42 11.61
C ASN A 35 0.98 -13.82 12.37
N ILE A 36 0.67 -12.53 12.15
CA ILE A 36 -0.51 -11.88 12.73
C ILE A 36 -1.79 -12.57 12.25
N GLU A 37 -1.94 -12.79 10.94
CA GLU A 37 -3.09 -13.50 10.38
C GLU A 37 -3.21 -14.92 10.94
N THR A 38 -2.08 -15.64 11.06
CA THR A 38 -2.06 -16.98 11.64
C THR A 38 -2.56 -16.98 13.08
N GLN A 39 -2.08 -16.04 13.91
CA GLN A 39 -2.53 -15.91 15.31
C GLN A 39 -3.99 -15.48 15.41
N LEU A 40 -4.43 -14.55 14.57
CA LEU A 40 -5.83 -14.13 14.49
C LEU A 40 -6.74 -15.33 14.16
N ASN A 41 -6.36 -16.15 13.18
CA ASN A 41 -7.10 -17.35 12.81
C ASN A 41 -7.12 -18.42 13.93
N LEU A 42 -6.06 -18.49 14.76
CA LEU A 42 -6.03 -19.37 15.93
C LEU A 42 -7.02 -18.90 17.01
N TYR A 43 -7.07 -17.61 17.32
CA TYR A 43 -8.07 -17.05 18.25
C TYR A 43 -9.50 -17.29 17.73
N ALA A 44 -9.71 -17.08 16.44
CA ALA A 44 -10.98 -17.31 15.77
C ALA A 44 -11.36 -18.80 15.64
N ARG A 45 -10.40 -19.71 15.79
CA ARG A 45 -10.52 -21.16 15.52
C ARG A 45 -10.96 -21.49 14.09
N LYS A 46 -10.66 -20.60 13.14
CA LYS A 46 -10.93 -20.75 11.70
C LYS A 46 -10.16 -19.71 10.89
N ALA A 47 -9.99 -20.00 9.60
CA ALA A 47 -9.41 -19.07 8.64
C ALA A 47 -10.43 -17.99 8.24
N ILE A 48 -10.47 -16.89 8.99
CA ILE A 48 -11.28 -15.70 8.66
C ILE A 48 -10.44 -14.70 7.85
N GLY A 49 -9.15 -14.59 8.20
CA GLY A 49 -8.29 -13.51 7.70
C GLY A 49 -8.64 -12.16 8.32
N PRO A 50 -7.89 -11.11 7.97
CA PRO A 50 -8.12 -9.76 8.48
C PRO A 50 -9.16 -9.00 7.63
N LEU A 51 -9.77 -7.96 8.21
CA LEU A 51 -10.94 -7.28 7.67
C LEU A 51 -10.58 -6.23 6.60
N ASP A 52 -9.42 -5.60 6.74
CA ASP A 52 -8.83 -4.58 5.85
C ASP A 52 -8.39 -5.13 4.47
N LEU A 53 -8.45 -6.45 4.29
CA LEU A 53 -8.21 -7.15 3.02
C LEU A 53 -9.49 -7.48 2.25
N LEU A 54 -10.68 -7.04 2.69
CA LEU A 54 -11.96 -7.25 2.00
C LEU A 54 -12.11 -6.37 0.74
N ILE A 55 -11.31 -6.64 -0.28
CA ILE A 55 -11.32 -5.93 -1.57
C ILE A 55 -12.69 -6.13 -2.25
N PHE A 56 -13.50 -5.08 -2.36
CA PHE A 56 -14.82 -5.05 -3.04
C PHE A 56 -15.88 -6.05 -2.55
N ASN A 57 -15.56 -6.90 -1.58
CA ASN A 57 -16.44 -7.94 -1.05
C ASN A 57 -17.03 -7.59 0.33
N GLY A 58 -16.61 -6.47 0.91
CA GLY A 58 -17.13 -6.00 2.18
C GLY A 58 -18.55 -5.44 2.06
N ASN A 59 -19.38 -5.75 3.05
CA ASN A 59 -20.65 -5.09 3.32
C ASN A 59 -20.90 -5.09 4.84
N PRO A 60 -21.88 -4.33 5.36
CA PRO A 60 -22.09 -4.23 6.80
C PRO A 60 -22.30 -5.57 7.52
N SER A 61 -23.04 -6.51 6.92
CA SER A 61 -23.27 -7.82 7.55
C SER A 61 -22.04 -8.70 7.53
N VAL A 62 -21.21 -8.64 6.49
CA VAL A 62 -19.91 -9.33 6.44
C VAL A 62 -18.96 -8.79 7.52
N ILE A 63 -18.87 -7.46 7.66
CA ILE A 63 -18.06 -6.83 8.72
C ILE A 63 -18.51 -7.30 10.10
N GLU A 64 -19.80 -7.22 10.39
CA GLU A 64 -20.35 -7.63 11.68
C GLU A 64 -20.09 -9.11 11.96
N GLN A 65 -20.29 -9.96 10.95
CA GLN A 65 -20.01 -11.39 11.06
C GLN A 65 -18.53 -11.66 11.34
N MET A 66 -17.60 -11.06 10.60
CA MET A 66 -16.16 -11.28 10.84
C MET A 66 -15.75 -10.82 12.24
N ILE A 67 -16.19 -9.63 12.67
CA ILE A 67 -15.88 -9.08 14.00
C ILE A 67 -16.44 -9.97 15.12
N ALA A 68 -17.66 -10.49 14.95
CA ALA A 68 -18.24 -11.46 15.88
C ALA A 68 -17.40 -12.73 15.96
N GLN A 69 -16.98 -13.23 14.80
CA GLN A 69 -16.27 -14.50 14.64
C GLN A 69 -14.82 -14.47 15.16
N TYR A 70 -14.18 -13.30 15.28
CA TYR A 70 -12.86 -13.19 15.90
C TYR A 70 -12.83 -13.55 17.39
N GLY A 71 -13.97 -13.49 18.09
CA GLY A 71 -13.99 -13.64 19.55
C GLY A 71 -13.35 -12.44 20.28
N ALA A 72 -13.40 -12.44 21.61
CA ALA A 72 -12.90 -11.30 22.39
C ALA A 72 -11.38 -11.15 22.27
N GLU A 73 -10.66 -12.27 22.36
CA GLU A 73 -9.20 -12.34 22.28
C GLU A 73 -8.70 -11.96 20.89
N GLY A 74 -9.35 -12.47 19.84
CA GLY A 74 -9.00 -12.14 18.45
C GLY A 74 -9.22 -10.66 18.13
N ARG A 75 -10.32 -10.05 18.61
CA ARG A 75 -10.55 -8.61 18.45
C ARG A 75 -9.50 -7.76 19.17
N ALA A 76 -9.16 -8.11 20.41
CA ALA A 76 -8.12 -7.39 21.16
C ALA A 76 -6.75 -7.52 20.49
N TYR A 77 -6.38 -8.73 20.04
CA TYR A 77 -5.15 -8.98 19.32
C TYR A 77 -5.09 -8.20 17.99
N TYR A 78 -6.18 -8.24 17.22
CA TYR A 78 -6.24 -7.56 15.93
C TYR A 78 -6.20 -6.04 16.09
N ALA A 79 -6.89 -5.47 17.08
CA ALA A 79 -6.80 -4.04 17.36
C ALA A 79 -5.37 -3.61 17.73
N GLN A 80 -4.62 -4.45 18.44
CA GLN A 80 -3.20 -4.18 18.72
C GLN A 80 -2.33 -4.30 17.47
N ALA A 81 -2.59 -5.26 16.59
CA ALA A 81 -1.89 -5.38 15.32
C ALA A 81 -2.09 -4.13 14.43
N GLU A 82 -3.33 -3.65 14.34
CA GLU A 82 -3.70 -2.43 13.61
C GLU A 82 -2.99 -1.19 14.16
N LEU A 83 -2.82 -1.10 15.48
CA LEU A 83 -2.13 -0.01 16.18
C LEU A 83 -0.60 -0.16 16.21
N THR A 84 -0.04 -1.22 15.64
CA THR A 84 1.42 -1.48 15.67
C THR A 84 1.96 -1.83 14.29
N ALA A 85 1.81 -3.08 13.86
CA ALA A 85 2.33 -3.58 12.60
C ALA A 85 1.72 -2.84 11.40
N ASP A 86 0.40 -2.58 11.43
CA ASP A 86 -0.28 -1.87 10.34
C ASP A 86 -0.16 -0.35 10.40
N LEU A 87 0.46 0.22 11.44
CA LEU A 87 0.99 1.59 11.37
C LEU A 87 2.37 1.63 10.67
N ALA A 88 3.19 0.60 10.88
CA ALA A 88 4.54 0.52 10.33
C ALA A 88 4.55 0.08 8.86
N TYR A 89 3.73 -0.90 8.49
CA TYR A 89 3.70 -1.46 7.14
C TYR A 89 3.41 -0.42 6.06
N PRO A 90 2.45 0.52 6.26
CA PRO A 90 2.13 1.52 5.26
C PRO A 90 3.25 2.51 5.00
N ILE A 91 4.05 2.82 6.02
CA ILE A 91 5.24 3.65 5.86
C ILE A 91 6.26 2.94 4.95
N VAL A 92 6.44 1.63 5.14
CA VAL A 92 7.38 0.81 4.36
C VAL A 92 6.95 0.69 2.91
N TYR A 93 5.70 0.29 2.62
CA TYR A 93 5.24 0.18 1.24
C TYR A 93 5.22 1.57 0.56
N THR A 94 4.85 2.63 1.29
CA THR A 94 4.82 4.00 0.75
C THR A 94 6.22 4.44 0.34
N PHE A 95 7.21 4.21 1.19
CA PHE A 95 8.60 4.50 0.88
C PHE A 95 9.06 3.74 -0.37
N LEU A 96 8.79 2.43 -0.45
CA LEU A 96 9.11 1.61 -1.62
C LEU A 96 8.47 2.17 -2.90
N LEU A 97 7.16 2.44 -2.89
CA LEU A 97 6.45 2.95 -4.06
C LEU A 97 6.94 4.35 -4.48
N CYS A 98 7.28 5.22 -3.54
CA CYS A 98 7.89 6.52 -3.82
C CYS A 98 9.24 6.35 -4.54
N ILE A 99 10.09 5.41 -4.10
CA ILE A 99 11.36 5.09 -4.75
C ILE A 99 11.14 4.54 -6.16
N VAL A 100 10.21 3.61 -6.34
CA VAL A 100 9.89 3.02 -7.65
C VAL A 100 9.44 4.11 -8.62
N LEU A 101 8.48 4.95 -8.23
CA LEU A 101 8.00 6.06 -9.06
C LEU A 101 9.12 7.06 -9.37
N SER A 102 9.98 7.37 -8.38
CA SER A 102 11.15 8.22 -8.61
C SER A 102 12.15 7.63 -9.61
N LEU A 103 12.37 6.31 -9.62
CA LEU A 103 13.23 5.65 -10.61
C LEU A 103 12.60 5.65 -12.00
N VAL A 104 11.31 5.30 -12.08
CA VAL A 104 10.57 5.18 -13.35
C VAL A 104 10.43 6.54 -14.05
N PHE A 105 10.12 7.61 -13.31
CA PHE A 105 9.83 8.92 -13.90
C PHE A 105 11.01 9.90 -13.89
N ARG A 106 12.20 9.50 -13.43
CA ARG A 106 13.41 10.35 -13.35
C ARG A 106 13.75 11.06 -14.66
N GLN A 107 13.68 10.35 -15.79
CA GLN A 107 14.10 10.86 -17.10
C GLN A 107 13.04 11.76 -17.77
N THR A 108 11.85 11.86 -17.17
CA THR A 108 10.68 12.53 -17.76
C THR A 108 10.17 13.67 -16.90
N SER A 109 10.67 13.78 -15.68
CA SER A 109 10.38 14.90 -14.81
C SER A 109 11.12 16.12 -15.37
N ALA A 110 10.43 16.92 -16.20
CA ALA A 110 10.95 18.17 -16.77
C ALA A 110 11.37 19.20 -15.70
N SER A 111 11.01 18.96 -14.44
CA SER A 111 11.46 19.68 -13.26
C SER A 111 11.56 18.71 -12.06
N PRO A 112 12.49 18.90 -11.11
CA PRO A 112 12.52 18.23 -9.80
C PRO A 112 11.26 18.40 -8.93
N SER A 113 10.23 19.11 -9.42
CA SER A 113 8.97 19.41 -8.74
C SER A 113 7.80 18.47 -9.06
N SER A 114 8.00 17.40 -9.85
CA SER A 114 6.92 16.44 -10.12
C SER A 114 6.51 15.70 -8.86
N LEU A 115 5.22 15.79 -8.50
CA LEU A 115 4.65 15.13 -7.32
C LEU A 115 4.19 13.70 -7.58
N ILE A 116 4.42 13.17 -8.79
CA ILE A 116 4.02 11.81 -9.14
C ILE A 116 4.61 10.76 -8.19
N ASN A 117 5.83 10.99 -7.72
CA ASN A 117 6.51 10.11 -6.77
C ASN A 117 5.98 10.22 -5.33
N LEU A 118 5.05 11.14 -5.06
CA LEU A 118 4.37 11.29 -3.77
C LEU A 118 2.92 10.79 -3.79
N LEU A 119 2.43 10.29 -4.93
CA LEU A 119 1.11 9.63 -5.00
C LEU A 119 0.89 8.55 -3.92
N PRO A 120 1.91 7.74 -3.53
CA PRO A 120 1.74 6.75 -2.45
C PRO A 120 1.31 7.32 -1.10
N LEU A 121 1.56 8.60 -0.83
CA LEU A 121 1.10 9.25 0.41
C LEU A 121 -0.43 9.31 0.52
N VAL A 122 -1.15 9.30 -0.61
CA VAL A 122 -2.62 9.25 -0.61
C VAL A 122 -3.10 7.90 -0.13
N VAL A 123 -2.49 6.81 -0.61
CA VAL A 123 -2.83 5.44 -0.15
C VAL A 123 -2.52 5.31 1.33
N TRP A 124 -1.35 5.78 1.77
CA TRP A 124 -0.99 5.83 3.20
C TRP A 124 -2.04 6.54 4.04
N ALA A 125 -2.48 7.73 3.64
CA ALA A 125 -3.46 8.49 4.41
C ALA A 125 -4.81 7.77 4.51
N ILE A 126 -5.27 7.13 3.44
CA ILE A 126 -6.53 6.39 3.43
C ILE A 126 -6.41 5.11 4.27
N ASP A 127 -5.27 4.42 4.21
CA ASP A 127 -4.98 3.23 5.03
C ASP A 127 -4.99 3.57 6.53
N MET A 128 -4.37 4.69 6.95
CA MET A 128 -4.45 5.14 8.35
C MET A 128 -5.87 5.45 8.82
N LEU A 129 -6.73 5.97 7.94
CA LEU A 129 -8.15 6.21 8.26
C LEU A 129 -8.95 4.92 8.37
N GLU A 130 -8.66 3.95 7.51
CA GLU A 130 -9.26 2.62 7.58
C GLU A 130 -8.86 1.92 8.88
N ASN A 131 -7.57 1.84 9.21
CA ASN A 131 -7.08 1.15 10.41
C ASN A 131 -7.70 1.76 11.67
N ALA A 132 -7.88 3.09 11.70
CA ALA A 132 -8.62 3.76 12.77
C ALA A 132 -10.10 3.30 12.85
N CYS A 133 -10.78 3.13 11.71
CA CYS A 133 -12.14 2.57 11.68
C CYS A 133 -12.16 1.12 12.19
N VAL A 134 -11.22 0.28 11.74
CA VAL A 134 -11.10 -1.13 12.16
C VAL A 134 -10.93 -1.20 13.68
N VAL A 135 -9.98 -0.45 14.24
CA VAL A 135 -9.73 -0.40 15.69
C VAL A 135 -10.99 0.02 16.46
N VAL A 136 -11.72 1.04 15.99
CA VAL A 136 -12.98 1.45 16.64
C VAL A 136 -13.99 0.31 16.60
N LEU A 137 -14.22 -0.32 15.44
CA LEU A 137 -15.20 -1.40 15.30
C LEU A 137 -14.86 -2.63 16.17
N LEU A 138 -13.58 -2.99 16.25
CA LEU A 138 -13.13 -4.12 17.08
C LEU A 138 -13.37 -3.86 18.58
N ASN A 139 -13.19 -2.61 19.03
CA ASN A 139 -13.33 -2.24 20.44
C ASN A 139 -14.78 -1.92 20.87
N THR A 140 -15.68 -1.59 19.94
CA THR A 140 -17.07 -1.26 20.27
C THR A 140 -18.06 -2.41 20.04
N TYR A 141 -17.61 -3.55 19.49
CA TYR A 141 -18.45 -4.73 19.35
C TYR A 141 -19.07 -5.16 20.70
N PRO A 142 -20.38 -5.49 20.78
CA PRO A 142 -21.33 -5.71 19.69
C PRO A 142 -22.05 -4.45 19.17
N HIS A 143 -21.76 -3.27 19.70
CA HIS A 143 -22.42 -2.01 19.33
C HIS A 143 -21.65 -1.31 18.21
N LEU A 144 -21.78 -1.84 16.99
CA LEU A 144 -21.12 -1.28 15.81
C LEU A 144 -21.87 -0.04 15.31
N SER A 145 -21.16 1.09 15.17
CA SER A 145 -21.73 2.30 14.58
C SER A 145 -21.88 2.14 13.06
N PRO A 146 -23.09 2.31 12.48
CA PRO A 146 -23.30 2.21 11.03
C PRO A 146 -22.43 3.20 10.23
N LEU A 147 -22.16 4.38 10.81
CA LEU A 147 -21.28 5.36 10.21
C LEU A 147 -19.84 4.83 10.11
N VAL A 148 -19.29 4.28 11.19
CA VAL A 148 -17.91 3.76 11.21
C VAL A 148 -17.77 2.54 10.30
N VAL A 149 -18.78 1.65 10.26
CA VAL A 149 -18.82 0.52 9.32
C VAL A 149 -18.75 1.02 7.87
N THR A 150 -19.56 2.03 7.54
CA THR A 150 -19.57 2.62 6.19
C THR A 150 -18.24 3.29 5.86
N MET A 151 -17.67 4.06 6.81
CA MET A 151 -16.36 4.69 6.64
C MET A 151 -15.26 3.65 6.41
N CYS A 152 -15.26 2.56 7.17
CA CYS A 152 -14.32 1.45 7.00
C CYS A 152 -14.38 0.91 5.56
N LEU A 153 -15.56 0.50 5.10
CA LEU A 153 -15.77 -0.03 3.73
C LEU A 153 -15.33 0.95 2.63
N VAL A 154 -15.66 2.23 2.79
CA VAL A 154 -15.27 3.27 1.84
C VAL A 154 -13.76 3.43 1.83
N CYS A 155 -13.11 3.47 3.00
CA CYS A 155 -11.65 3.60 3.08
C CYS A 155 -10.94 2.37 2.50
N THR A 156 -11.37 1.15 2.83
CA THR A 156 -10.84 -0.10 2.23
C THR A 156 -10.88 -0.02 0.70
N ASN A 157 -12.04 0.29 0.12
CA ASN A 157 -12.18 0.33 -1.34
C ASN A 157 -11.38 1.48 -1.98
N LEU A 158 -11.42 2.68 -1.39
CA LEU A 158 -10.65 3.83 -1.90
C LEU A 158 -9.14 3.58 -1.83
N LYS A 159 -8.66 2.94 -0.76
CA LYS A 159 -7.27 2.51 -0.60
C LYS A 159 -6.86 1.61 -1.76
N TRP A 160 -7.62 0.56 -2.03
CA TRP A 160 -7.32 -0.40 -3.09
C TRP A 160 -7.38 0.24 -4.49
N ILE A 161 -8.37 1.10 -4.75
CA ILE A 161 -8.45 1.87 -6.00
C ILE A 161 -7.20 2.76 -6.18
N ALA A 162 -6.82 3.49 -5.13
CA ALA A 162 -5.63 4.35 -5.15
C ALA A 162 -4.34 3.53 -5.33
N PHE A 163 -4.23 2.38 -4.66
CA PHE A 163 -3.11 1.45 -4.83
C PHE A 163 -3.02 0.94 -6.28
N PHE A 164 -4.10 0.44 -6.85
CA PHE A 164 -4.10 -0.03 -8.25
C PHE A 164 -3.82 1.09 -9.25
N THR A 165 -4.24 2.32 -8.95
CA THR A 165 -3.90 3.49 -9.77
C THR A 165 -2.39 3.75 -9.77
N ILE A 166 -1.71 3.57 -8.62
CA ILE A 166 -0.25 3.67 -8.54
C ILE A 166 0.41 2.56 -9.33
N ILE A 167 -0.06 1.31 -9.22
CA ILE A 167 0.47 0.19 -10.01
C ILE A 167 0.31 0.47 -11.51
N ALA A 168 -0.86 0.91 -11.96
CA ALA A 168 -1.09 1.31 -13.36
C ALA A 168 -0.14 2.43 -13.80
N THR A 169 0.12 3.42 -12.94
CA THR A 169 1.06 4.52 -13.19
C THR A 169 2.50 4.01 -13.35
N ILE A 170 2.93 3.07 -12.49
CA ILE A 170 4.24 2.43 -12.58
C ILE A 170 4.37 1.66 -13.91
N LEU A 171 3.38 0.82 -14.23
CA LEU A 171 3.35 0.04 -15.47
C LEU A 171 3.42 0.93 -16.71
N TYR A 172 2.62 1.99 -16.75
CA TYR A 172 2.66 2.99 -17.82
C TYR A 172 4.08 3.57 -17.99
N GLY A 173 4.71 3.98 -16.88
CA GLY A 173 6.06 4.52 -16.90
C GLY A 173 7.11 3.51 -17.39
N LEU A 174 7.01 2.24 -16.98
CA LEU A 174 7.88 1.17 -17.44
C LEU A 174 7.73 0.88 -18.94
N VAL A 175 6.50 0.79 -19.45
CA VAL A 175 6.21 0.62 -20.89
C VAL A 175 6.82 1.77 -21.70
N ARG A 176 6.63 3.01 -21.23
CA ARG A 176 7.23 4.19 -21.85
C ARG A 176 8.76 4.12 -21.92
N LEU A 177 9.42 3.67 -20.84
CA LEU A 177 10.87 3.51 -20.80
C LEU A 177 11.35 2.40 -21.75
N ALA A 178 10.64 1.28 -21.81
CA ALA A 178 10.94 0.18 -22.72
C ALA A 178 10.87 0.63 -24.19
N ILE A 179 9.78 1.29 -24.60
CA ILE A 179 9.61 1.82 -25.96
C ILE A 179 10.76 2.77 -26.31
N ARG A 180 11.11 3.71 -25.42
CA ARG A 180 12.22 4.67 -25.65
C ARG A 180 13.56 3.98 -25.86
N ARG A 181 13.87 2.93 -25.09
CA ARG A 181 15.11 2.15 -25.24
C ARG A 181 15.16 1.43 -26.59
N LEU A 182 14.05 0.80 -26.99
CA LEU A 182 13.94 0.10 -28.27
C LEU A 182 14.12 1.07 -29.46
N THR A 183 13.45 2.23 -29.44
CA THR A 183 13.57 3.22 -30.52
C THR A 183 14.97 3.83 -30.61
N LYS A 184 15.62 4.10 -29.46
CA LYS A 184 16.99 4.63 -29.44
C LYS A 184 18.01 3.61 -29.98
N SER A 185 17.88 2.34 -29.60
CA SER A 185 18.74 1.26 -30.08
C SER A 185 18.65 1.10 -31.60
N ARG A 186 17.44 1.16 -32.16
CA ARG A 186 17.21 1.08 -33.61
C ARG A 186 17.87 2.23 -34.37
N ARG A 187 17.70 3.48 -33.91
CA ARG A 187 18.35 4.66 -34.52
C ARG A 187 19.88 4.60 -34.47
N GLN A 188 20.46 4.03 -33.41
CA GLN A 188 21.91 3.88 -33.31
C GLN A 188 22.48 2.81 -34.26
N GLN A 189 21.67 1.80 -34.60
CA GLN A 189 22.04 0.79 -35.60
C GLN A 189 21.98 1.34 -37.04
N GLU A 190 21.02 2.22 -37.34
CA GLU A 190 20.89 2.86 -38.66
C GLU A 190 22.02 3.88 -38.97
N ILE A 191 22.74 4.38 -37.96
CA ILE A 191 23.76 5.45 -38.10
C ILE A 191 25.21 4.91 -38.20
N LYS A 192 25.47 3.64 -37.90
CA LYS A 192 26.82 3.07 -38.07
C LYS A 192 27.03 2.72 -39.56
N PRO A 193 27.96 3.39 -40.28
CA PRO A 193 28.32 2.95 -41.63
C PRO A 193 29.05 1.60 -41.53
N VAL A 194 28.76 0.72 -42.49
CA VAL A 194 29.43 -0.59 -42.69
C VAL A 194 30.89 -0.38 -43.06
#